data_AF-A0A165P5W9-F1
#
_entry.id   AF-A0A165P5W9-F1
#
_cell.length_a   1.000
_cell.length_b   1.000
_cell.length_c   1.000
_cell.angle_alpha   90.00
_cell.angle_beta   90.00
_cell.angle_gamma   90.00
#
_symmetry.space_group_name_H-M   'P 1'
#
loop_
_entity.id
_entity.type
_entity.pdbx_description
1 polymer ?
#
loop_
_entity_poly.entity_id
_entity_poly.type
_entity_poly.pdbx_seq_one_letter_code
_entity_poly.pdbx_strand_id
1 'polypeptide(L)'
;MCGGAFIFTRKIIVANFTSIIMTIFNATILGMELGLFIGMYLFPLVNFYGCLSSMVSDFLTKRIHGLPRFFIAGVIHLFFATSILIYTLITEYTNDITIRKIINDIFLMQPIMSAVIFWLLDELFRKRKVRSKCRNLLNKLGELRI
;
A
#
# COMPACT_ATOMS: atom_id res chain seq x y z
N MET A 1 14.29 -14.94 -14.96
CA MET A 1 12.99 -14.31 -14.69
C MET A 1 12.83 -13.03 -15.52
N CYS A 2 11.89 -13.00 -16.47
CA CYS A 2 11.52 -11.79 -17.22
C CYS A 2 11.21 -10.63 -16.27
N GLY A 3 11.56 -9.40 -16.66
CA GLY A 3 11.44 -8.21 -15.81
C GLY A 3 10.04 -7.98 -15.23
N GLY A 4 8.99 -8.41 -15.92
CA GLY A 4 7.58 -8.28 -15.48
C GLY A 4 7.23 -9.11 -14.24
N ALA A 5 7.66 -10.37 -14.16
CA ALA A 5 7.35 -11.25 -13.02
C ALA A 5 7.90 -10.67 -11.71
N PHE A 6 9.13 -10.14 -11.75
CA PHE A 6 9.74 -9.50 -10.59
C PHE A 6 8.99 -8.24 -10.13
N ILE A 7 8.45 -7.45 -11.07
CA ILE A 7 7.67 -6.24 -10.75
C ILE A 7 6.38 -6.63 -10.02
N PHE A 8 5.69 -7.66 -10.50
CA PHE A 8 4.45 -8.14 -9.87
C PHE A 8 4.71 -8.73 -8.48
N THR A 9 5.71 -9.59 -8.34
CA THR A 9 6.12 -10.17 -7.05
C THR A 9 6.47 -9.09 -6.02
N ARG A 10 7.20 -8.04 -6.42
CA ARG A 10 7.52 -6.91 -5.52
C ARG A 10 6.25 -6.28 -4.94
N LYS A 11 5.25 -6.01 -5.78
CA LYS A 11 4.01 -5.33 -5.37
C LYS A 11 3.19 -6.18 -4.40
N ILE A 12 3.08 -7.49 -4.66
CA ILE A 12 2.42 -8.42 -3.74
C ILE A 12 3.14 -8.46 -2.40
N ILE A 13 4.47 -8.58 -2.39
CA ILE A 13 5.25 -8.60 -1.15
C ILE A 13 4.99 -7.31 -0.36
N VAL A 14 5.10 -6.16 -1.00
CA VAL A 14 4.84 -4.85 -0.37
C VAL A 14 3.42 -4.77 0.18
N ALA A 15 2.41 -5.21 -0.57
CA ALA A 15 1.03 -5.23 -0.11
C ALA A 15 0.87 -6.03 1.18
N ASN A 16 1.41 -7.24 1.22
CA ASN A 16 1.35 -8.10 2.40
C ASN A 16 2.04 -7.45 3.61
N PHE A 17 3.23 -6.86 3.43
CA PHE A 17 3.92 -6.14 4.49
C PHE A 17 3.11 -4.95 5.00
N THR A 18 2.54 -4.13 4.10
CA THR A 18 1.68 -3.01 4.47
C THR A 18 0.47 -3.49 5.29
N SER A 19 -0.22 -4.53 4.83
CA SER A 19 -1.39 -5.04 5.53
C SER A 19 -1.06 -5.60 6.92
N ILE A 20 0.06 -6.31 7.06
CA ILE A 20 0.54 -6.80 8.37
C ILE A 20 0.85 -5.62 9.30
N ILE A 21 1.58 -4.60 8.81
CA ILE A 21 1.92 -3.41 9.60
C ILE A 21 0.67 -2.67 10.04
N MET A 22 -0.28 -2.44 9.12
CA MET A 22 -1.55 -1.78 9.44
C MET A 22 -2.38 -2.59 10.45
N THR A 23 -2.39 -3.91 10.33
CA THR A 23 -3.11 -4.79 11.28
C THR A 23 -2.52 -4.68 12.68
N ILE A 24 -1.18 -4.76 12.81
CA ILE A 24 -0.49 -4.61 14.09
C ILE A 24 -0.72 -3.21 14.68
N PHE A 25 -0.64 -2.18 13.84
CA PHE A 25 -0.88 -0.80 14.26
C PHE A 25 -2.30 -0.61 14.79
N ASN A 26 -3.31 -1.08 14.04
CA ASN A 26 -4.71 -1.00 14.47
C ASN A 26 -4.97 -1.86 15.72
N ALA A 27 -4.41 -3.06 15.82
CA ALA A 27 -4.53 -3.90 17.01
C ALA A 27 -3.95 -3.25 18.27
N THR A 28 -2.88 -2.47 18.11
CA THR A 28 -2.23 -1.75 19.22
C THR A 28 -3.05 -0.56 19.71
N ILE A 29 -3.75 0.15 18.80
CA ILE A 29 -4.50 1.36 19.13
C ILE A 29 -5.96 1.06 19.52
N LEU A 30 -6.60 0.16 18.78
CA LEU A 30 -8.03 -0.13 18.86
C LEU A 30 -8.36 -1.42 19.63
N GLY A 31 -7.33 -2.17 20.03
CA GLY A 31 -7.48 -3.50 20.63
C GLY A 31 -7.46 -4.62 19.60
N MET A 32 -7.20 -5.85 20.07
CA MET A 32 -6.90 -6.99 19.22
C MET A 32 -8.07 -7.37 18.29
N GLU A 33 -9.30 -7.42 18.81
CA GLU A 33 -10.48 -7.84 18.04
C GLU A 33 -10.79 -6.87 16.89
N LEU A 34 -10.94 -5.59 17.22
CA LEU A 34 -11.25 -4.54 16.23
C LEU A 34 -10.09 -4.33 15.26
N GLY A 35 -8.85 -4.40 15.73
CA GLY A 35 -7.66 -4.26 14.89
C GLY A 35 -7.51 -5.39 13.88
N LEU A 36 -7.78 -6.64 14.28
CA LEU A 36 -7.81 -7.78 13.37
C LEU A 36 -8.95 -7.66 12.35
N PHE A 37 -10.14 -7.23 12.78
CA PHE A 37 -11.27 -7.00 11.87
C PHE A 37 -10.94 -5.96 10.79
N ILE A 38 -10.38 -4.81 11.19
CA ILE A 38 -9.93 -3.78 10.25
C ILE A 38 -8.80 -4.32 9.36
N GLY A 39 -7.86 -5.09 9.92
CA GLY A 39 -6.78 -5.73 9.17
C GLY A 39 -7.29 -6.66 8.07
N MET A 40 -8.30 -7.49 8.38
CA MET A 40 -8.96 -8.37 7.41
C MET A 40 -9.63 -7.59 6.28
N TYR A 41 -10.22 -6.44 6.58
CA TYR A 41 -10.83 -5.55 5.58
C TYR A 41 -9.77 -4.84 4.71
N LEU A 42 -8.71 -4.34 5.33
CA LEU A 42 -7.63 -3.63 4.62
C LEU A 42 -6.77 -4.55 3.76
N PHE A 43 -6.61 -5.81 4.14
CA PHE A 43 -5.76 -6.76 3.41
C PHE A 43 -6.11 -6.88 1.92
N PRO A 44 -7.34 -7.23 1.52
CA PRO A 44 -7.71 -7.30 0.11
C PRO A 44 -7.64 -5.92 -0.56
N LEU A 45 -8.05 -4.86 0.13
CA LEU A 45 -8.06 -3.50 -0.41
C LEU A 45 -6.65 -3.04 -0.79
N VAL A 46 -5.68 -3.24 0.10
CA VAL A 46 -4.27 -2.90 -0.15
C VAL A 46 -3.67 -3.78 -1.26
N ASN A 47 -4.01 -5.07 -1.29
CA ASN A 47 -3.52 -5.96 -2.34
C ASN A 47 -4.02 -5.55 -3.73
N PHE A 48 -5.31 -5.27 -3.89
CA PHE A 48 -5.84 -4.84 -5.18
C PHE A 48 -5.42 -3.41 -5.52
N TYR A 49 -5.79 -2.43 -4.70
CA TYR A 49 -5.59 -1.02 -5.03
C TYR A 49 -4.14 -0.57 -4.90
N GLY A 50 -3.39 -1.08 -3.91
CA GLY A 50 -1.97 -0.77 -3.77
C GLY A 50 -1.14 -1.32 -4.94
N CYS A 51 -1.44 -2.52 -5.42
CA CYS A 51 -0.78 -3.07 -6.60
C CYS A 51 -1.12 -2.24 -7.85
N LEU A 52 -2.40 -1.92 -8.08
CA LEU A 52 -2.85 -1.12 -9.22
C LEU A 52 -2.21 0.28 -9.21
N SER A 53 -2.28 1.00 -8.07
CA SER A 53 -1.71 2.34 -7.96
C SER A 53 -0.20 2.32 -8.17
N SER A 54 0.50 1.29 -7.68
CA SER A 54 1.93 1.10 -7.93
C SER A 54 2.22 0.77 -9.39
N MET A 55 1.38 0.00 -10.09
CA MET A 55 1.55 -0.25 -11.53
C MET A 55 1.41 1.04 -12.35
N VAL A 56 0.38 1.84 -12.04
CA VAL A 56 0.16 3.14 -12.68
C VAL A 56 1.33 4.09 -12.38
N SER A 57 1.78 4.14 -11.13
CA SER A 57 2.97 4.89 -10.71
C SER A 57 4.22 4.48 -11.50
N ASP A 58 4.46 3.19 -11.69
CA ASP A 58 5.60 2.68 -12.48
C ASP A 58 5.51 3.10 -13.94
N PHE A 59 4.31 3.03 -14.52
CA PHE A 59 4.06 3.41 -15.89
C PHE A 59 4.29 4.90 -16.14
N LEU A 60 3.72 5.76 -15.27
CA LEU A 60 3.82 7.22 -15.39
C LEU A 60 5.22 7.74 -15.06
N THR A 61 5.92 7.12 -14.10
CA THR A 61 7.25 7.57 -13.66
C THR A 61 8.41 6.88 -14.39
N LYS A 62 8.15 6.10 -15.45
CA LYS A 62 9.18 5.28 -16.12
C LYS A 62 10.42 6.05 -16.61
N ARG A 63 10.28 7.35 -16.92
CA ARG A 63 11.36 8.24 -17.39
C ARG A 63 11.88 9.21 -16.31
N ILE A 64 11.30 9.19 -15.13
CA ILE A 64 11.61 10.13 -14.04
C ILE A 64 12.46 9.41 -13.01
N HIS A 65 13.47 10.07 -12.46
CA HIS A 65 14.39 9.47 -11.49
C HIS A 65 14.57 10.38 -10.27
N GLY A 66 15.07 9.80 -9.17
CA GLY A 66 15.36 10.54 -7.94
C GLY A 66 14.13 11.06 -7.19
N LEU A 67 14.28 12.20 -6.52
CA LEU A 67 13.26 12.85 -5.70
C LEU A 67 11.95 13.17 -6.44
N PRO A 68 11.97 13.73 -7.68
CA PRO A 68 10.72 14.01 -8.39
C PRO A 68 9.85 12.77 -8.60
N ARG A 69 10.48 11.62 -8.88
CA ARG A 69 9.77 10.35 -9.00
C ARG A 69 9.16 9.89 -7.67
N PHE A 70 9.88 10.08 -6.56
CA PHE A 70 9.37 9.77 -5.21
C PHE A 70 8.07 10.53 -4.94
N PHE A 71 8.07 11.84 -5.17
CA PHE A 71 6.89 12.70 -4.96
C PHE A 71 5.73 12.36 -5.90
N ILE A 72 5.99 12.19 -7.20
CA ILE A 72 4.93 11.84 -8.17
C ILE A 72 4.30 10.48 -7.81
N ALA A 73 5.11 9.50 -7.43
CA ALA A 73 4.59 8.23 -6.95
C ALA A 73 3.68 8.41 -5.73
N GLY A 74 4.10 9.22 -4.74
CA GLY A 74 3.30 9.51 -3.55
C GLY A 74 1.95 10.16 -3.89
N VAL A 75 1.95 11.13 -4.80
CA VAL A 75 0.71 11.78 -5.29
C VAL A 75 -0.21 10.75 -5.94
N ILE A 76 0.31 9.84 -6.77
CA ILE A 76 -0.50 8.79 -7.41
C ILE A 76 -1.11 7.86 -6.34
N HIS A 77 -0.33 7.41 -5.36
CA HIS A 77 -0.85 6.55 -4.29
C HIS A 77 -1.94 7.24 -3.47
N LEU A 78 -1.73 8.50 -3.09
CA LEU A 78 -2.72 9.30 -2.37
C LEU A 78 -3.98 9.56 -3.20
N PHE A 79 -3.83 9.79 -4.51
CA PHE A 79 -4.98 9.97 -5.42
C PHE A 79 -5.87 8.73 -5.44
N PHE A 80 -5.29 7.53 -5.56
CA PHE A 80 -6.05 6.28 -5.50
C PHE A 80 -6.72 6.07 -4.14
N ALA A 81 -6.02 6.33 -3.04
CA ALA A 81 -6.58 6.23 -1.70
C ALA A 81 -7.76 7.19 -1.47
N THR A 82 -7.60 8.43 -1.91
CA THR A 82 -8.64 9.47 -1.81
C THR A 82 -9.85 9.13 -2.67
N SER A 83 -9.64 8.49 -3.83
CA SER A 83 -10.74 8.03 -4.68
C SER A 83 -11.63 7.00 -3.96
N ILE A 84 -11.02 6.08 -3.20
CA ILE A 84 -11.76 5.12 -2.36
C ILE A 84 -12.50 5.85 -1.24
N LEU A 85 -11.84 6.81 -0.58
CA LEU A 85 -12.45 7.62 0.46
C LEU A 85 -13.67 8.40 -0.06
N ILE A 86 -13.57 9.03 -1.23
CA ILE A 86 -14.68 9.77 -1.85
C ILE A 86 -15.86 8.84 -2.11
N TYR A 87 -15.62 7.63 -2.62
CA TYR A 87 -16.68 6.65 -2.82
C TYR A 87 -17.40 6.33 -1.51
N THR A 88 -16.66 6.02 -0.44
CA THR A 88 -17.24 5.75 0.90
C THR A 88 -18.01 6.95 1.45
N LEU A 89 -17.50 8.17 1.27
CA LEU A 89 -18.17 9.39 1.71
C LEU A 89 -19.50 9.61 1.00
N ILE A 90 -19.55 9.36 -0.31
CA ILE A 90 -20.79 9.51 -1.11
C ILE A 90 -21.81 8.45 -0.70
N THR A 91 -21.39 7.22 -0.44
CA THR A 91 -22.32 6.12 -0.12
C THR A 91 -22.86 6.18 1.31
N GLU A 92 -22.05 6.59 2.28
CA GLU A 92 -22.39 6.47 3.70
C GLU A 92 -22.71 7.81 4.39
N TYR A 93 -22.19 8.94 3.89
CA TYR A 93 -22.20 10.22 4.61
C TYR A 93 -22.95 11.34 3.87
N THR A 94 -24.04 11.03 3.15
CA THR A 94 -24.76 11.97 2.27
C THR A 94 -25.23 13.29 2.89
N ASN A 95 -25.43 13.37 4.22
CA ASN A 95 -26.13 14.50 4.84
C ASN A 95 -25.35 15.29 5.91
N ASP A 96 -24.13 14.89 6.29
CA ASP A 96 -23.36 15.58 7.37
C ASP A 96 -21.84 15.41 7.25
N ILE A 97 -21.27 15.95 6.16
CA ILE A 97 -19.84 15.91 5.87
C ILE A 97 -19.17 17.18 6.39
N THR A 98 -18.57 17.10 7.57
CA THR A 98 -17.64 18.12 8.07
C THR A 98 -16.20 17.59 7.97
N ILE A 99 -15.25 18.38 7.48
CA ILE A 99 -13.82 18.00 7.35
C ILE A 99 -13.25 17.47 8.68
N ARG A 100 -13.62 18.10 9.80
CA ARG A 100 -13.24 17.66 11.16
C ARG A 100 -13.73 16.25 11.48
N LYS A 101 -14.92 15.87 11.03
CA LYS A 101 -15.49 14.53 11.23
C LYS A 101 -14.75 13.48 10.41
N ILE A 102 -14.41 13.80 9.15
CA ILE A 102 -13.58 12.93 8.30
C ILE A 102 -12.22 12.66 8.94
N ILE A 103 -11.56 13.70 9.44
CA ILE A 103 -10.23 13.59 10.04
C ILE A 103 -10.26 12.80 11.35
N ASN A 104 -11.34 12.97 12.13
CA ASN A 104 -11.49 12.29 13.42
C ASN A 104 -12.02 10.86 13.29
N ASP A 105 -12.58 10.49 12.14
CA ASP A 105 -13.05 9.14 11.89
C ASP A 105 -11.87 8.23 11.52
N ILE A 106 -11.53 7.35 12.47
CA ILE A 106 -10.41 6.43 12.32
C ILE A 106 -10.58 5.48 11.14
N PHE A 107 -11.81 5.14 10.74
CA PHE A 107 -12.09 4.27 9.60
C PHE A 107 -11.82 4.98 8.27
N LEU A 108 -12.21 6.25 8.17
CA LEU A 108 -11.97 7.07 6.98
C LEU A 108 -10.48 7.39 6.77
N MET A 109 -9.69 7.40 7.84
CA MET A 109 -8.24 7.61 7.74
C MET A 109 -7.45 6.36 7.32
N GLN A 110 -8.01 5.15 7.48
CA GLN A 110 -7.29 3.90 7.17
C GLN A 110 -6.79 3.80 5.72
N PRO A 111 -7.57 4.16 4.68
CA PRO A 111 -7.09 4.08 3.29
C PRO A 111 -5.90 5.01 3.04
N ILE A 112 -5.93 6.22 3.61
CA ILE A 112 -4.83 7.20 3.47
C ILE A 112 -3.58 6.66 4.16
N MET A 113 -3.69 6.21 5.41
CA MET A 113 -2.56 5.66 6.16
C MET A 113 -1.95 4.44 5.45
N SER A 114 -2.80 3.52 4.98
CA SER A 114 -2.37 2.34 4.25
C SER A 114 -1.63 2.71 2.96
N ALA A 115 -2.13 3.71 2.22
CA ALA A 115 -1.51 4.16 0.98
C ALA A 115 -0.15 4.83 1.21
N VAL A 116 0.00 5.61 2.27
CA VAL A 116 1.29 6.21 2.65
C VAL A 116 2.31 5.11 2.99
N ILE A 117 1.93 4.15 3.83
CA ILE A 117 2.84 3.04 4.21
C ILE A 117 3.19 2.20 2.98
N PHE A 118 2.20 1.85 2.15
CA PHE A 118 2.42 1.11 0.92
C PHE A 118 3.41 1.83 0.00
N TRP A 119 3.20 3.12 -0.24
CA TRP A 119 4.06 3.91 -1.10
C TRP A 119 5.51 3.94 -0.60
N LEU A 120 5.71 4.20 0.69
CA LEU A 120 7.03 4.22 1.30
C LEU A 120 7.74 2.87 1.17
N LEU A 121 7.02 1.76 1.39
CA LEU A 121 7.55 0.41 1.24
C LEU A 121 7.84 0.06 -0.22
N ASP A 122 6.95 0.37 -1.17
CA ASP A 122 7.18 0.09 -2.60
C ASP A 122 8.44 0.80 -3.10
N GLU A 123 8.65 2.03 -2.66
CA GLU A 123 9.82 2.82 -3.03
C GLU A 123 11.10 2.33 -2.35
N LEU A 124 11.01 1.89 -1.09
CA LEU A 124 12.11 1.24 -0.38
C LEU A 124 12.55 -0.05 -1.08
N PHE A 125 11.60 -0.92 -1.43
CA PHE A 125 11.87 -2.20 -2.10
C PHE A 125 12.38 -2.03 -3.54
N ARG A 126 12.16 -0.87 -4.15
CA ARG A 126 12.69 -0.55 -5.47
C ARG A 126 14.19 -0.23 -5.48
N LYS A 127 14.76 0.23 -4.37
CA LYS A 127 16.19 0.58 -4.28
C LYS A 127 17.05 -0.66 -4.60
N ARG A 128 18.08 -0.49 -5.46
CA ARG A 128 18.94 -1.60 -5.98
C ARG A 128 19.49 -2.52 -4.89
N LYS A 129 19.88 -1.97 -3.73
CA LYS A 129 20.39 -2.74 -2.58
C LYS A 129 19.35 -3.70 -1.99
N VAL A 130 18.08 -3.30 -1.93
CA VAL A 130 16.99 -4.15 -1.43
C VAL A 130 16.61 -5.18 -2.49
N ARG A 131 16.63 -4.78 -3.77
CA ARG A 131 16.39 -5.68 -4.90
C ARG A 131 17.35 -6.87 -4.96
N SER A 132 18.65 -6.66 -4.72
CA SER A 132 19.61 -7.77 -4.72
C SER A 132 19.42 -8.70 -3.51
N LYS A 133 19.18 -8.15 -2.32
CA LYS A 133 18.89 -8.94 -1.11
C LYS A 133 17.63 -9.79 -1.28
N CYS A 134 16.56 -9.21 -1.81
CA CYS A 134 15.29 -9.91 -2.01
C CYS A 134 15.43 -11.03 -3.07
N ARG A 135 16.18 -10.78 -4.15
CA ARG A 135 16.52 -11.82 -5.13
C ARG A 135 17.34 -12.95 -4.51
N ASN A 136 18.32 -12.64 -3.67
CA ASN A 136 19.12 -13.66 -2.99
C ASN A 136 18.28 -14.51 -2.02
N LEU A 137 17.33 -13.91 -1.31
CA LEU A 137 16.39 -14.64 -0.44
C LEU A 137 15.46 -15.56 -1.24
N LEU A 138 14.90 -15.07 -2.35
CA LEU A 138 14.06 -15.88 -3.23
C LEU A 138 14.84 -17.05 -3.84
N ASN A 139 16.09 -16.83 -4.25
CA ASN A 139 16.94 -17.90 -4.77
C ASN A 139 17.23 -18.95 -3.69
N LYS A 140 17.54 -18.54 -2.45
CA LYS A 140 17.73 -19.47 -1.32
C LYS A 140 16.48 -20.30 -1.02
N LEU A 141 15.29 -19.69 -1.06
CA LEU A 141 14.02 -20.41 -0.88
C LEU A 141 13.73 -21.38 -2.04
N GLY A 142 14.17 -21.06 -3.26
CA GLY A 142 14.09 -21.94 -4.41
C GLY A 142 15.05 -23.13 -4.33
N GLU A 143 16.26 -22.93 -3.80
CA GLU A 143 17.24 -23.98 -3.56
C GLU A 143 16.82 -24.95 -2.44
N LEU A 144 16.05 -24.49 -1.45
CA LEU A 144 15.44 -25.32 -0.40
C LEU A 144 14.29 -26.22 -0.90
N ARG A 145 13.90 -26.12 -2.17
CA ARG A 145 12.82 -26.91 -2.79
C ARG A 145 13.34 -28.10 -3.60
N ILE A 146 14.60 -28.51 -3.40
CA ILE A 146 15.19 -29.75 -3.93
C ILE A 146 15.40 -30.73 -2.77
#